data_AF-F4HMP0-F1
#
_entry.id   AF-F4HMP0-F1
#
_cell.length_a   1.000
_cell.length_b   1.000
_cell.length_c   1.000
_cell.angle_alpha   90.00
_cell.angle_beta   90.00
_cell.angle_gamma   90.00
#
_symmetry.space_group_name_H-M   'P 1'
#
loop_
_entity.id
_entity.type
_entity.pdbx_description
1 polymer ?
#
loop_
_entity_poly.entity_id
_entity_poly.type
_entity_poly.pdbx_seq_one_letter_code
_entity_poly.pdbx_strand_id
1 'polypeptide(L)'
;MHLLVMPLGKTITIADDVYYELVKMKGKKSFSELLRELIGKKKKGNLDVLMIAFGTRTPEEVEQLKKELKEVEEWINSWTPVSL
;
A
#
# COMPACT_ATOMS: atom_id res chain seq x y z
N MET A 1 -10.27 -33.46 18.70
CA MET A 1 -10.90 -32.16 18.37
C MET A 1 -9.80 -31.22 17.92
N HIS A 2 -9.78 -30.81 16.64
CA HIS A 2 -8.86 -29.76 16.19
C HIS A 2 -9.50 -28.42 16.55
N LEU A 3 -8.90 -27.70 17.49
CA LEU A 3 -9.32 -26.36 17.86
C LEU A 3 -8.98 -25.42 16.68
N LEU A 4 -10.01 -24.89 16.02
CA LEU A 4 -9.84 -23.85 15.01
C LEU A 4 -9.37 -22.57 15.72
N VAL A 5 -8.06 -22.31 15.72
CA VAL A 5 -7.51 -21.05 16.24
C VAL A 5 -7.85 -19.95 15.24
N MET A 6 -8.99 -19.28 15.45
CA MET A 6 -9.29 -18.06 14.71
C MET A 6 -8.30 -16.98 15.15
N PRO A 7 -7.62 -16.28 14.22
CA PRO A 7 -6.69 -15.22 14.58
C PRO A 7 -7.42 -14.16 15.40
N LEU A 8 -6.85 -13.82 16.58
CA LEU A 8 -7.47 -12.87 17.50
C LEU A 8 -7.58 -11.50 16.82
N GLY A 9 -8.79 -10.95 16.78
CA GLY A 9 -9.00 -9.57 16.37
C GLY A 9 -8.21 -8.60 17.26
N LYS A 10 -7.65 -7.55 16.65
CA LYS A 10 -7.04 -6.43 17.37
C LYS A 10 -7.91 -5.20 17.15
N THR A 11 -8.09 -4.41 18.21
CA THR A 11 -8.83 -3.14 18.15
C THR A 11 -7.85 -2.01 17.89
N ILE A 12 -8.23 -1.10 17.00
CA ILE A 12 -7.55 0.19 16.81
C ILE A 12 -8.57 1.30 17.05
N THR A 13 -8.11 2.42 17.61
CA THR A 13 -8.92 3.63 17.76
C THR A 13 -8.49 4.62 16.68
N ILE A 14 -9.46 5.26 16.03
CA ILE A 14 -9.26 6.25 14.98
C ILE A 14 -10.19 7.43 15.22
N ALA A 15 -9.88 8.56 14.60
CA ALA A 15 -10.77 9.71 14.62
C ALA A 15 -12.08 9.43 13.84
N ASP A 16 -13.16 10.11 14.23
CA ASP A 16 -14.50 9.87 13.68
C ASP A 16 -14.58 10.17 12.18
N ASP A 17 -13.92 11.24 11.73
CA ASP A 17 -13.82 11.60 10.31
C ASP A 17 -13.19 10.46 9.48
N VAL A 18 -12.09 9.88 9.97
CA VAL A 18 -11.43 8.74 9.35
C VAL A 18 -12.35 7.51 9.32
N TYR A 19 -13.10 7.27 10.40
CA TYR A 19 -14.08 6.17 10.44
C TYR A 19 -15.13 6.32 9.33
N TYR A 20 -15.71 7.52 9.18
CA TYR A 20 -16.75 7.75 8.16
C TYR A 20 -16.22 7.63 6.74
N GLU A 21 -14.98 8.07 6.47
CA GLU A 21 -14.34 7.85 5.17
C GLU A 21 -14.15 6.35 4.89
N LEU A 22 -13.69 5.58 5.87
CA LEU A 22 -13.55 4.12 5.72
C LEU A 22 -14.91 3.43 5.51
N VAL A 23 -15.99 3.90 6.14
CA VAL A 23 -17.35 3.38 5.92
C VAL A 23 -17.79 3.60 4.47
N LYS A 24 -17.58 4.79 3.91
CA LYS A 24 -17.91 5.10 2.51
C LYS A 24 -17.13 4.19 1.55
N MET A 25 -15.84 3.99 1.81
CA MET A 25 -14.96 3.17 0.98
C MET A 25 -15.24 1.67 1.06
N LYS A 26 -15.64 1.16 2.23
CA LYS A 26 -15.84 -0.26 2.51
C LYS A 26 -17.02 -0.86 1.74
N GLY A 27 -18.09 -0.09 1.56
CA GLY A 27 -19.35 -0.59 0.99
C GLY A 27 -19.85 -1.83 1.75
N LYS A 28 -20.00 -2.96 1.05
CA LYS A 28 -20.47 -4.24 1.62
C LYS A 28 -19.36 -5.12 2.24
N LYS A 29 -18.09 -4.77 2.09
CA LYS A 29 -16.94 -5.57 2.59
C LYS A 29 -16.86 -5.46 4.11
N SER A 30 -15.98 -6.21 4.77
CA SER A 30 -15.53 -5.95 6.15
C SER A 30 -14.43 -4.88 6.20
N PHE A 31 -14.20 -4.27 7.37
CA PHE A 31 -13.07 -3.33 7.53
C PHE A 31 -11.72 -4.02 7.33
N SER A 32 -11.57 -5.26 7.81
CA SER A 32 -10.35 -6.05 7.62
C SER A 32 -10.06 -6.32 6.14
N GLU A 33 -11.08 -6.58 5.32
CA GLU A 33 -10.92 -6.74 3.87
C GLU A 33 -10.49 -5.43 3.20
N LEU A 34 -11.17 -4.31 3.52
CA LEU A 34 -10.78 -3.00 3.01
C LEU A 34 -9.33 -2.66 3.39
N LEU A 35 -8.95 -2.84 4.66
CA LEU A 35 -7.60 -2.54 5.14
C LEU A 35 -6.54 -3.43 4.48
N ARG A 36 -6.84 -4.73 4.26
CA ARG A 36 -5.94 -5.62 3.50
C ARG A 36 -5.80 -5.18 2.04
N GLU A 37 -6.88 -4.72 1.42
CA GLU A 37 -6.82 -4.15 0.08
C GLU A 37 -6.02 -2.86 0.05
N LEU A 38 -6.17 -1.96 1.03
CA LEU A 38 -5.40 -0.71 1.07
C LEU A 38 -3.91 -0.96 1.34
N ILE A 39 -3.59 -1.86 2.28
CA ILE A 39 -2.22 -2.29 2.57
C ILE A 39 -1.61 -3.05 1.37
N GLY A 40 -2.40 -3.91 0.72
CA GLY A 40 -2.01 -4.67 -0.46
C GLY A 40 -1.89 -3.84 -1.73
N LYS A 41 -2.77 -2.84 -1.92
CA LYS A 41 -2.67 -1.81 -2.96
C LYS A 41 -1.44 -0.96 -2.73
N LYS A 42 -1.03 -0.66 -1.50
CA LYS A 42 0.27 0.00 -1.25
C LYS A 42 1.47 -0.82 -1.76
N LYS A 43 1.36 -2.15 -1.83
CA LYS A 43 2.42 -3.04 -2.37
C LYS A 43 2.39 -3.19 -3.89
N LYS A 44 1.30 -2.81 -4.58
CA LYS A 44 1.15 -2.95 -6.06
C LYS A 44 0.85 -1.64 -6.79
N GLY A 45 0.38 -0.62 -6.09
CA GLY A 45 -0.36 0.52 -6.62
C GLY A 45 0.43 1.81 -6.53
N ASN A 46 1.41 1.92 -7.42
CA ASN A 46 1.72 3.15 -8.15
C ASN A 46 2.56 2.83 -9.38
N LEU A 47 3.29 1.71 -9.36
CA LEU A 47 4.20 1.31 -10.44
C LEU A 47 3.46 0.93 -11.73
N ASP A 48 2.34 0.21 -11.64
CA ASP A 48 1.55 -0.18 -12.83
C ASP A 48 0.85 1.03 -13.48
N VAL A 49 0.38 1.99 -12.67
CA VAL A 49 -0.24 3.24 -13.16
C VAL A 49 0.83 4.16 -13.76
N LEU A 50 2.03 4.22 -13.17
CA LEU A 50 3.18 4.88 -13.77
C LEU A 50 3.59 4.21 -15.08
N MET A 51 3.63 2.87 -15.17
CA MET A 51 3.93 2.13 -16.41
C MET A 51 2.94 2.42 -17.53
N ILE A 52 1.64 2.53 -17.23
CA ILE A 52 0.62 2.91 -18.22
C ILE A 52 0.80 4.38 -18.65
N ALA A 53 1.16 5.27 -17.71
CA ALA A 53 1.41 6.68 -18.01
C ALA A 53 2.68 6.93 -18.85
N PHE A 54 3.69 6.06 -18.76
CA PHE A 54 4.96 6.14 -19.52
C PHE A 54 4.90 5.47 -20.90
N GLY A 55 3.75 5.47 -21.57
CA GLY A 55 3.57 4.87 -22.89
C GLY A 55 4.71 5.17 -23.88
N THR A 56 5.19 4.09 -24.53
CA THR A 56 6.31 3.95 -25.49
C THR A 56 7.74 4.12 -24.96
N ARG A 57 8.07 3.44 -23.86
CA ARG A 57 9.47 3.18 -23.46
C ARG A 57 9.98 1.88 -24.08
N THR A 58 11.21 1.85 -24.60
CA THR A 58 11.85 0.61 -25.04
C THR A 58 12.17 -0.28 -23.83
N PRO A 59 12.40 -1.61 -24.00
CA PRO A 59 12.75 -2.50 -22.90
C PRO A 59 13.93 -1.99 -22.05
N GLU A 60 14.89 -1.34 -22.67
CA GLU A 60 16.07 -0.75 -22.02
C GLU A 60 15.69 0.42 -21.11
N GLU A 61 14.81 1.32 -21.57
CA GLU A 61 14.38 2.47 -20.79
C GLU A 61 13.49 2.06 -19.60
N VAL A 62 12.72 0.98 -19.75
CA VAL A 62 11.95 0.40 -18.65
C VAL A 62 12.88 -0.17 -17.58
N GLU A 63 13.95 -0.86 -17.98
CA GLU A 63 14.90 -1.45 -17.04
C GLU A 63 15.73 -0.37 -16.32
N GLN A 64 16.08 0.70 -17.03
CA GLN A 64 16.73 1.87 -16.43
C GLN A 64 15.84 2.55 -15.39
N LEU A 65 14.56 2.77 -15.72
CA LEU A 65 13.59 3.37 -14.81
C LEU A 65 13.40 2.52 -13.54
N LYS A 66 13.39 1.18 -13.65
CA LYS A 66 13.31 0.29 -12.49
C LYS A 66 14.50 0.45 -11.55
N LYS A 67 15.70 0.64 -12.08
CA LYS A 67 16.91 0.88 -11.26
C LYS A 67 16.80 2.20 -10.51
N GLU A 68 16.43 3.27 -11.21
CA GLU A 68 16.28 4.61 -10.61
C GLU A 68 15.23 4.60 -9.50
N LEU A 69 14.09 3.95 -9.71
CA LEU A 69 13.04 3.82 -8.68
C LEU A 69 13.53 3.04 -7.45
N LYS A 70 14.32 1.99 -7.66
CA LYS A 70 14.90 1.20 -6.56
C LYS A 70 15.90 2.00 -5.74
N GLU A 71 16.75 2.79 -6.39
CA GLU A 71 17.71 3.67 -5.70
C GLU A 71 16.98 4.73 -4.86
N VAL A 72 15.91 5.32 -5.39
CA VAL A 72 15.07 6.27 -4.64
C VAL A 72 14.39 5.59 -3.44
N GLU A 73 13.88 4.37 -3.63
CA GLU A 73 13.29 3.58 -2.54
C GLU A 73 14.31 3.28 -1.43
N GLU A 74 15.52 2.85 -1.80
CA GLU A 74 16.61 2.61 -0.85
C GLU A 74 17.03 3.90 -0.14
N TRP A 75 17.13 5.02 -0.87
CA TRP A 75 17.44 6.33 -0.30
C TRP A 75 16.38 6.76 0.73
N ILE A 76 15.10 6.73 0.38
CA ILE A 76 13.99 7.05 1.30
C ILE A 76 14.02 6.15 2.54
N ASN A 77 14.25 4.83 2.36
CA ASN A 77 14.30 3.88 3.48
C ASN A 77 15.52 4.07 4.39
N SER A 78 16.63 4.60 3.84
CA SER A 78 17.81 4.98 4.62
C SER A 78 17.68 6.34 5.30
N TRP A 79 16.65 7.12 4.95
CA TRP A 79 16.44 8.46 5.47
C TRP A 79 15.74 8.40 6.83
N THR A 80 16.47 8.70 7.90
CA THR A 80 15.90 9.00 9.22
C THR A 80 15.58 10.49 9.32
N PRO A 81 14.35 10.89 9.64
CA PRO A 81 14.02 12.31 9.80
C PRO A 81 14.77 12.86 11.00
N VAL A 82 15.42 14.02 10.83
CA VAL A 82 15.94 14.82 11.95
C VAL A 82 14.73 15.25 12.78
N SER A 83 14.60 14.68 13.98
CA SER A 83 13.62 15.10 14.97
C SER A 83 13.91 16.55 15.37
N LEU A 84 13.00 17.47 15.00
CA LEU A 84 12.90 18.82 15.56
C LEU A 84 12.12 18.79 16.88
#